data_AF-A0A850SCL7-F1
#
_entry.id   AF-A0A850SCL7-F1
#
_cell.length_a   1.000
_cell.length_b   1.000
_cell.length_c   1.000
_cell.angle_alpha   90.00
_cell.angle_beta   90.00
_cell.angle_gamma   90.00
#
_symmetry.space_group_name_H-M   'P 1'
#
loop_
_entity.id
_entity.type
_entity.pdbx_description
1 polymer ?
#
loop_
_entity_poly.entity_id
_entity_poly.type
_entity_poly.pdbx_seq_one_letter_code
_entity_poly.pdbx_strand_id
1 'polypeptide(L)'
;MIPAPVRDFVASLPGPSALVGCRAGGYAFSCCEYDIAVFGQGKNCVVQVGDHAVELIYVNGGVLEFGDIEMVKDTKSFSLSSILKEATDEKRASALRSSGRKALVTSLMYQQRMKDAKQPLLASMWLKAGAYQFVRGALAVSGIRPMPAHELEQVRQADLEKMSEGIQTALECIGIERATRPAISRSVGAVEELKTGDYDSALVRSKADWLLQKSMLADCYYFLGRAACESLAAKKSAFHQKYAKLAQLALDLSLDQQGLEKLQKSLFRAAKKALL
;
A
#
# COMPACT_ATOMS: atom_id res chain seq x y z
N MET A 1 20.04 8.62 3.30
CA MET A 1 21.02 8.56 4.41
C MET A 1 20.31 8.17 5.69
N ILE A 2 20.81 7.15 6.39
CA ILE A 2 20.25 6.66 7.66
C ILE A 2 20.86 7.46 8.83
N PRO A 3 20.05 8.07 9.72
CA PRO A 3 20.53 8.80 10.89
C PRO A 3 21.36 7.91 11.82
N ALA A 4 22.33 8.51 12.52
CA ALA A 4 23.18 7.77 13.46
C ALA A 4 22.38 6.99 14.54
N PRO A 5 21.36 7.58 15.20
CA PRO A 5 20.56 6.84 16.19
C PRO A 5 19.88 5.59 15.61
N VAL A 6 19.38 5.68 14.37
CA VAL A 6 18.76 4.55 13.68
C VAL A 6 19.80 3.48 13.33
N ARG A 7 21.00 3.87 12.89
CA ARG A 7 22.10 2.92 12.62
C ARG A 7 22.54 2.18 13.89
N ASP A 8 22.70 2.90 14.99
CA ASP A 8 23.11 2.32 16.28
C ASP A 8 22.02 1.36 16.80
N PHE A 9 20.75 1.74 16.67
CA PHE A 9 19.63 0.86 16.98
C PHE A 9 19.65 -0.41 16.11
N VAL A 10 19.80 -0.29 14.78
CA VAL A 10 19.86 -1.45 13.87
C VAL A 10 21.07 -2.35 14.18
N ALA A 11 22.20 -1.77 14.59
CA ALA A 11 23.37 -2.53 15.02
C ALA A 11 23.07 -3.45 16.22
N SER A 12 22.13 -3.07 17.09
CA SER A 12 21.69 -3.87 18.25
C SER A 12 20.72 -5.02 17.92
N LEU A 13 20.12 -5.03 16.72
CA LEU A 13 19.13 -6.05 16.33
C LEU A 13 19.76 -7.45 16.19
N PRO A 14 19.01 -8.55 16.43
CA PRO A 14 19.59 -9.89 16.51
C PRO A 14 20.03 -10.47 15.16
N GLY A 15 19.47 -10.01 14.03
CA GLY A 15 19.71 -10.57 12.70
C GLY A 15 20.38 -9.60 11.73
N PRO A 16 20.77 -10.08 10.51
CA PRO A 16 21.06 -9.20 9.40
C PRO A 16 19.89 -8.23 9.16
N SER A 17 20.19 -7.02 8.72
CA SER A 17 19.18 -5.99 8.52
C SER A 17 19.51 -5.09 7.34
N ALA A 18 18.47 -4.69 6.62
CA ALA A 18 18.58 -3.74 5.51
C ALA A 18 17.48 -2.70 5.58
N LEU A 19 17.81 -1.48 5.15
CA LEU A 19 16.84 -0.45 4.86
C LEU A 19 16.14 -0.81 3.54
N VAL A 20 14.82 -0.76 3.57
CA VAL A 20 13.95 -1.00 2.42
C VAL A 20 12.96 0.17 2.29
N GLY A 21 11.96 0.01 1.42
CA GLY A 21 10.89 0.98 1.29
C GLY A 21 11.35 2.29 0.65
N CYS A 22 10.64 3.37 0.96
CA CYS A 22 10.79 4.62 0.22
C CYS A 22 12.11 5.35 0.48
N ARG A 23 12.71 5.13 1.65
CA ARG A 23 13.99 5.72 2.03
C ARG A 23 15.16 5.03 1.34
N ALA A 24 15.06 3.72 1.09
CA ALA A 24 16.06 2.99 0.32
C ALA A 24 16.09 3.44 -1.15
N GLY A 25 14.92 3.73 -1.73
CA GLY A 25 14.83 4.16 -3.13
C GLY A 25 14.96 5.67 -3.37
N GLY A 26 15.16 6.48 -2.33
CA GLY A 26 15.50 7.90 -2.47
C GLY A 26 14.34 8.86 -2.78
N TYR A 27 13.08 8.45 -2.61
CA TYR A 27 11.89 9.27 -2.89
C TYR A 27 10.97 9.47 -1.67
N ALA A 28 11.50 9.23 -0.46
CA ALA A 28 10.75 9.35 0.78
C ALA A 28 10.31 10.79 1.11
N PHE A 29 9.09 10.93 1.63
CA PHE A 29 8.68 12.15 2.34
C PHE A 29 9.29 12.19 3.75
N SER A 30 9.27 13.36 4.38
CA SER A 30 9.75 13.50 5.75
C SER A 30 8.91 12.70 6.76
N CYS A 31 7.64 12.41 6.47
CA CYS A 31 6.78 11.58 7.31
C CYS A 31 7.05 10.08 7.19
N CYS A 32 7.83 9.64 6.19
CA CYS A 32 8.10 8.23 6.02
C CYS A 32 9.06 7.73 7.10
N GLU A 33 8.73 6.61 7.68
CA GLU A 33 9.53 5.78 8.56
C GLU A 33 10.79 5.26 7.86
N TYR A 34 11.70 4.73 8.67
CA TYR A 34 12.76 3.85 8.20
C TYR A 34 12.25 2.41 8.25
N ASP A 35 11.90 1.87 7.08
CA ASP A 35 11.55 0.46 6.95
C ASP A 35 12.82 -0.39 7.04
N ILE A 36 12.97 -1.16 8.12
CA ILE A 36 14.09 -2.06 8.33
C ILE A 36 13.62 -3.51 8.19
N ALA A 37 14.03 -4.15 7.10
CA ALA A 37 13.87 -5.59 6.95
C ALA A 37 14.87 -6.30 7.87
N VAL A 38 14.37 -7.08 8.82
CA VAL A 38 15.15 -7.87 9.77
C VAL A 38 15.05 -9.34 9.37
N PHE A 39 16.18 -9.94 8.98
CA PHE A 39 16.22 -11.33 8.52
C PHE A 39 16.27 -12.28 9.72
N GLY A 40 15.16 -12.97 9.96
CA GLY A 40 14.99 -13.88 11.09
C GLY A 40 13.59 -13.85 11.68
N GLN A 41 13.45 -14.49 12.84
CA GLN A 41 12.18 -14.62 13.54
C GLN A 41 11.83 -13.34 14.32
N GLY A 42 10.56 -12.96 14.29
CA GLY A 42 9.99 -11.88 15.07
C GLY A 42 8.61 -11.49 14.57
N LYS A 43 8.09 -10.37 15.09
CA LYS A 43 6.82 -9.80 14.67
C LYS A 43 7.05 -8.36 14.25
N ASN A 44 6.37 -7.95 13.18
CA ASN A 44 6.45 -6.57 12.74
C ASN A 44 6.03 -5.63 13.87
N CYS A 45 6.75 -4.53 14.00
CA CYS A 45 6.46 -3.51 15.00
C CYS A 45 7.00 -2.16 14.52
N VAL A 46 6.44 -1.09 15.08
CA VAL A 46 6.97 0.25 14.94
C VAL A 46 7.62 0.65 16.26
N VAL A 47 8.84 1.16 16.19
CA VAL A 47 9.60 1.66 17.34
C VAL A 47 10.06 3.09 17.08
N GLN A 48 10.09 3.89 18.14
CA GLN A 48 10.59 5.26 18.09
C GLN A 48 12.07 5.28 18.49
N VAL A 49 12.92 5.80 17.61
CA VAL A 49 14.38 5.90 17.83
C VAL A 49 14.78 7.37 17.70
N GLY A 50 14.91 8.05 18.84
CA GLY A 50 14.99 9.52 18.86
C GLY A 50 13.76 10.13 18.20
N ASP A 51 13.95 11.02 17.22
CA ASP A 51 12.87 11.67 16.47
C ASP A 51 12.42 10.86 15.22
N HIS A 52 12.89 9.62 15.08
CA HIS A 52 12.60 8.79 13.91
C HIS A 52 11.70 7.59 14.23
N ALA A 53 10.63 7.44 13.45
CA ALA A 53 9.87 6.20 13.42
C ALA A 53 10.63 5.15 12.59
N VAL A 54 10.76 3.95 13.14
CA VAL A 54 11.40 2.79 12.50
C VAL A 54 10.39 1.66 12.47
N GLU A 55 10.04 1.16 11.29
CA GLU A 55 9.22 -0.05 11.14
C GLU A 55 10.16 -1.25 10.99
N LEU A 56 10.06 -2.21 11.90
CA LEU A 56 10.74 -3.48 11.79
C LEU A 56 9.85 -4.46 11.03
N ILE A 57 10.34 -4.94 9.90
CA ILE A 57 9.66 -5.92 9.06
C ILE A 57 10.44 -7.22 9.18
N TYR A 58 9.89 -8.22 9.88
CA TYR A 58 10.58 -9.49 10.06
C TYR A 58 10.36 -10.38 8.84
N VAL A 59 11.46 -10.84 8.26
CA VAL A 59 11.47 -11.53 6.97
C VAL A 59 12.02 -12.95 7.15
N ASN A 60 11.17 -13.93 6.88
CA ASN A 60 11.52 -15.35 6.83
C ASN A 60 11.79 -15.76 5.36
N GLY A 61 12.86 -15.20 4.78
CA GLY A 61 13.31 -15.47 3.40
C GLY A 61 12.82 -14.46 2.34
N GLY A 62 13.45 -14.46 1.17
CA GLY A 62 13.06 -13.66 -0.01
C GLY A 62 13.42 -12.16 0.08
N VAL A 63 14.33 -11.70 -0.78
CA VAL A 63 14.80 -10.31 -0.81
C VAL A 63 14.26 -9.53 -2.01
N LEU A 64 13.73 -10.25 -3.01
CA LEU A 64 13.32 -9.69 -4.29
C LEU A 64 12.12 -8.75 -4.22
N GLU A 65 11.27 -8.89 -3.21
CA GLU A 65 10.03 -8.11 -3.07
C GLU A 65 10.28 -6.68 -2.55
N PHE A 66 11.46 -6.43 -1.98
CA PHE A 66 11.81 -5.14 -1.41
C PHE A 66 12.35 -4.12 -2.43
N GLY A 67 12.59 -4.52 -3.68
CA GLY A 67 13.10 -3.60 -4.71
C GLY A 67 14.46 -3.03 -4.33
N ASP A 68 14.52 -1.72 -4.06
CA ASP A 68 15.70 -1.02 -3.55
C ASP A 68 16.00 -1.42 -2.10
N ILE A 69 17.25 -1.80 -1.86
CA ILE A 69 17.71 -2.31 -0.56
C ILE A 69 19.08 -1.73 -0.27
N GLU A 70 19.21 -1.05 0.86
CA GLU A 70 20.48 -0.58 1.40
C GLU A 70 20.84 -1.45 2.61
N MET A 71 21.85 -2.30 2.47
CA MET A 71 22.30 -3.17 3.56
C MET A 71 22.87 -2.31 4.71
N VAL A 72 22.37 -2.54 5.93
CA VAL A 72 22.81 -1.80 7.13
C VAL A 72 23.68 -2.67 8.02
N LYS A 73 23.30 -3.94 8.17
CA LYS A 73 23.98 -4.92 9.01
C LYS A 73 23.96 -6.29 8.35
N ASP A 74 25.11 -6.96 8.31
CA ASP A 74 25.22 -8.37 7.90
C ASP A 74 25.66 -9.26 9.07
N THR A 75 25.57 -10.57 8.89
CA THR A 75 26.18 -11.56 9.79
C THR A 75 27.67 -11.73 9.49
N LYS A 76 28.40 -12.31 10.44
CA LYS A 76 29.80 -12.72 10.24
C LYS A 76 29.98 -13.70 9.07
N SER A 77 28.91 -14.42 8.69
CA SER A 77 28.89 -15.36 7.57
C SER A 77 28.44 -14.73 6.24
N PHE A 78 28.30 -13.40 6.17
CA PHE A 78 27.93 -12.69 4.93
C PHE A 78 26.63 -13.19 4.29
N SER A 79 25.66 -13.59 5.13
CA SER A 79 24.43 -14.21 4.65
C SER A 79 23.61 -13.25 3.79
N LEU A 80 23.48 -11.98 4.20
CA LEU A 80 22.63 -11.02 3.50
C LEU A 80 23.29 -10.51 2.22
N SER A 81 24.59 -10.20 2.27
CA SER A 81 25.35 -9.80 1.08
C SER A 81 25.38 -10.90 0.01
N SER A 82 25.42 -12.17 0.40
CA SER A 82 25.31 -13.30 -0.54
C SER A 82 23.93 -13.34 -1.21
N ILE A 83 22.86 -13.22 -0.43
CA ILE A 83 21.48 -13.18 -0.96
C ILE A 83 21.28 -11.97 -1.90
N LEU A 84 21.84 -10.81 -1.53
CA LEU A 84 21.74 -9.58 -2.34
C LEU A 84 22.50 -9.70 -3.67
N LYS A 85 23.63 -10.42 -3.70
CA LYS A 85 24.36 -10.72 -4.94
C LYS A 85 23.55 -11.62 -5.87
N GLU A 86 22.80 -12.57 -5.32
CA GLU A 86 21.94 -13.46 -6.12
C GLU A 86 20.67 -12.78 -6.64
N ALA A 87 20.27 -11.68 -6.00
CA ALA A 87 19.12 -10.85 -6.36
C ALA A 87 19.44 -9.88 -7.49
N THR A 88 19.72 -10.40 -8.69
CA THR A 88 19.98 -9.58 -9.88
C THR A 88 18.80 -8.67 -10.24
N ASP A 89 19.06 -7.59 -10.97
CA ASP A 89 18.03 -6.63 -11.37
C ASP A 89 16.93 -7.28 -12.23
N GLU A 90 17.29 -8.26 -13.07
CA GLU A 90 16.33 -9.08 -13.82
C GLU A 90 15.40 -9.87 -12.91
N LYS A 91 15.93 -10.49 -11.85
CA LYS A 91 15.12 -11.23 -10.87
C LYS A 91 14.22 -10.29 -10.07
N ARG A 92 14.72 -9.12 -9.68
CA ARG A 92 13.92 -8.09 -8.99
C ARG A 92 12.80 -7.57 -9.88
N ALA A 93 13.10 -7.22 -11.13
CA ALA A 93 12.11 -6.77 -12.11
C ALA A 93 11.05 -7.85 -12.38
N SER A 94 11.46 -9.11 -12.50
CA SER A 94 10.56 -10.26 -12.66
C SER A 94 9.66 -10.47 -11.43
N ALA A 95 10.22 -10.38 -10.22
CA ALA A 95 9.46 -10.47 -8.98
C ALA A 95 8.46 -9.31 -8.83
N LEU A 96 8.87 -8.08 -9.15
CA LEU A 96 8.01 -6.90 -9.12
C LEU A 96 6.85 -7.05 -10.12
N ARG A 97 7.13 -7.43 -11.37
CA ARG A 97 6.10 -7.69 -12.38
C ARG A 97 5.16 -8.82 -11.96
N SER A 98 5.66 -9.87 -11.32
CA SER A 98 4.85 -10.95 -10.78
C SER A 98 3.93 -10.47 -9.66
N SER A 99 4.43 -9.62 -8.76
CA SER A 99 3.64 -8.95 -7.73
C SER A 99 2.54 -8.07 -8.34
N GLY A 100 2.88 -7.32 -9.40
CA GLY A 100 1.91 -6.52 -10.16
C GLY A 100 0.81 -7.36 -10.80
N ARG A 101 1.15 -8.47 -11.45
CA ARG A 101 0.16 -9.42 -12.00
C ARG A 101 -0.75 -9.99 -10.90
N LYS A 102 -0.21 -10.35 -9.73
CA LYS A 102 -1.01 -10.80 -8.58
C LYS A 102 -1.99 -9.73 -8.10
N ALA A 103 -1.57 -8.47 -8.05
CA ALA A 103 -2.44 -7.35 -7.69
C ALA A 103 -3.55 -7.13 -8.73
N LEU A 104 -3.25 -7.22 -10.04
CA LEU A 104 -4.26 -7.15 -11.11
C LEU A 104 -5.28 -8.31 -11.03
N VAL A 105 -4.83 -9.53 -10.74
CA VAL A 105 -5.73 -10.67 -10.50
C VAL A 105 -6.60 -10.42 -9.26
N THR A 106 -6.01 -9.91 -8.18
CA THR A 106 -6.75 -9.54 -6.96
C THR A 106 -7.81 -8.46 -7.25
N SER A 107 -7.50 -7.49 -8.10
CA SER A 107 -8.47 -6.51 -8.59
C SER A 107 -9.67 -7.18 -9.26
N LEU A 108 -9.44 -8.12 -10.18
CA LEU A 108 -10.51 -8.89 -10.82
C LEU A 108 -11.33 -9.70 -9.80
N MET A 109 -10.67 -10.33 -8.83
CA MET A 109 -11.36 -11.08 -7.76
C MET A 109 -12.26 -10.19 -6.91
N TYR A 110 -11.82 -8.98 -6.55
CA TYR A 110 -12.66 -8.03 -5.81
C TYR A 110 -13.83 -7.52 -6.65
N GLN A 111 -13.64 -7.30 -7.95
CA GLN A 111 -14.74 -6.95 -8.84
C GLN A 111 -15.77 -8.09 -8.96
N GLN A 112 -15.35 -9.36 -8.88
CA GLN A 112 -16.29 -10.47 -8.78
C GLN A 112 -17.06 -10.45 -7.45
N ARG A 113 -16.37 -10.21 -6.32
CA ARG A 113 -17.02 -10.04 -5.01
C ARG A 113 -18.01 -8.88 -4.97
N MET A 114 -17.76 -7.82 -5.74
CA MET A 114 -18.70 -6.70 -5.89
C MET A 114 -20.01 -7.15 -6.51
N LYS A 115 -19.98 -8.00 -7.54
CA LYS A 115 -21.18 -8.55 -8.19
C LYS A 115 -21.95 -9.51 -7.27
N ASP A 116 -21.21 -10.28 -6.48
CA ASP A 116 -21.80 -11.27 -5.57
C ASP A 116 -22.29 -10.64 -4.25
N ALA A 117 -22.01 -9.35 -4.03
CA ALA A 117 -22.37 -8.64 -2.81
C ALA A 117 -23.87 -8.38 -2.73
N LYS A 118 -24.52 -8.89 -1.69
CA LYS A 118 -25.95 -8.68 -1.43
C LYS A 118 -26.28 -7.27 -0.89
N GLN A 119 -25.28 -6.55 -0.40
CA GLN A 119 -25.44 -5.21 0.18
C GLN A 119 -24.73 -4.18 -0.69
N PRO A 120 -25.41 -3.08 -1.09
CA PRO A 120 -24.82 -2.05 -1.95
C PRO A 120 -23.52 -1.44 -1.40
N LEU A 121 -23.43 -1.25 -0.07
CA LEU A 121 -22.19 -0.77 0.56
C LEU A 121 -21.01 -1.72 0.36
N LEU A 122 -21.24 -3.03 0.44
CA LEU A 122 -20.20 -4.02 0.23
C LEU A 122 -19.79 -4.11 -1.24
N ALA A 123 -20.75 -3.95 -2.17
CA ALA A 123 -20.46 -3.82 -3.58
C ALA A 123 -19.53 -2.64 -3.86
N SER A 124 -19.87 -1.46 -3.33
CA SER A 124 -19.07 -0.23 -3.43
C SER A 124 -17.67 -0.39 -2.82
N MET A 125 -17.58 -1.00 -1.62
CA MET A 125 -16.32 -1.32 -0.95
C MET A 125 -15.41 -2.19 -1.82
N TRP A 126 -15.94 -3.29 -2.38
CA TRP A 126 -15.15 -4.20 -3.20
C TRP A 126 -14.69 -3.57 -4.52
N LEU A 127 -15.51 -2.72 -5.15
CA LEU A 127 -15.06 -1.98 -6.34
C LEU A 127 -13.87 -1.07 -6.01
N LYS A 128 -13.97 -0.30 -4.92
CA LYS A 128 -12.91 0.63 -4.50
C LYS A 128 -11.63 -0.12 -4.10
N ALA A 129 -11.76 -1.25 -3.38
CA ALA A 129 -10.63 -2.14 -3.10
C ALA A 129 -10.00 -2.69 -4.40
N GLY A 130 -10.82 -3.06 -5.38
CA GLY A 130 -10.36 -3.50 -6.69
C GLY A 130 -9.59 -2.41 -7.44
N ALA A 131 -10.02 -1.15 -7.33
CA ALA A 131 -9.34 -0.01 -7.94
C ALA A 131 -7.95 0.26 -7.34
N TYR A 132 -7.81 0.21 -6.01
CA TYR A 132 -6.48 0.30 -5.36
C TYR A 132 -5.53 -0.81 -5.84
N GLN A 133 -6.01 -2.06 -5.91
CA GLN A 133 -5.23 -3.18 -6.42
C GLN A 133 -4.86 -3.02 -7.90
N PHE A 134 -5.74 -2.39 -8.70
CA PHE A 134 -5.42 -2.07 -10.09
C PHE A 134 -4.26 -1.08 -10.18
N VAL A 135 -4.32 0.04 -9.45
CA VAL A 135 -3.25 1.06 -9.45
C VAL A 135 -1.91 0.45 -9.00
N ARG A 136 -1.91 -0.28 -7.89
CA ARG A 136 -0.74 -1.02 -7.41
C ARG A 136 -0.19 -1.98 -8.48
N GLY A 137 -1.07 -2.73 -9.12
CA GLY A 137 -0.73 -3.67 -10.18
C GLY A 137 -0.10 -3.00 -11.38
N ALA A 138 -0.72 -1.91 -11.87
CA ALA A 138 -0.29 -1.13 -13.02
C ALA A 138 1.11 -0.51 -12.82
N LEU A 139 1.37 0.10 -11.65
CA LEU A 139 2.70 0.61 -11.32
C LEU A 139 3.74 -0.51 -11.35
N ALA A 140 3.47 -1.64 -10.67
CA ALA A 140 4.41 -2.73 -10.55
C ALA A 140 4.74 -3.42 -11.89
N VAL A 141 3.74 -3.66 -12.76
CA VAL A 141 4.01 -4.25 -14.09
C VAL A 141 4.78 -3.31 -15.01
N SER A 142 4.66 -2.00 -14.79
CA SER A 142 5.45 -0.95 -15.44
C SER A 142 6.83 -0.74 -14.82
N GLY A 143 7.23 -1.58 -13.85
CA GLY A 143 8.55 -1.52 -13.24
C GLY A 143 8.68 -0.52 -12.09
N ILE A 144 7.57 0.10 -11.66
CA ILE A 144 7.56 1.05 -10.55
C ILE A 144 7.07 0.33 -9.31
N ARG A 145 7.92 0.26 -8.27
CA ARG A 145 7.53 -0.32 -7.00
C ARG A 145 6.44 0.55 -6.36
N PRO A 146 5.23 0.05 -6.09
CA PRO A 146 4.17 0.86 -5.52
C PRO A 146 4.43 1.10 -4.03
N MET A 147 4.31 2.35 -3.58
CA MET A 147 4.45 2.71 -2.15
C MET A 147 3.26 3.48 -1.61
N PRO A 148 2.61 3.02 -0.51
CA PRO A 148 1.29 3.50 -0.11
C PRO A 148 1.10 5.01 -0.05
N ALA A 149 2.04 5.73 0.56
CA ALA A 149 1.95 7.19 0.69
C ALA A 149 2.33 7.95 -0.59
N HIS A 150 2.90 7.26 -1.58
CA HIS A 150 3.47 7.83 -2.79
C HIS A 150 2.75 7.38 -4.07
N GLU A 151 1.89 6.36 -4.04
CA GLU A 151 1.30 5.76 -5.25
C GLU A 151 0.61 6.76 -6.15
N LEU A 152 -0.12 7.73 -5.58
CA LEU A 152 -0.79 8.75 -6.39
C LEU A 152 0.22 9.66 -7.09
N GLU A 153 1.29 10.05 -6.41
CA GLU A 153 2.38 10.81 -7.01
C GLU A 153 3.14 9.99 -8.06
N GLN A 154 3.39 8.71 -7.77
CA GLN A 154 3.99 7.77 -8.72
C GLN A 154 3.14 7.65 -9.99
N VAL A 155 1.81 7.58 -9.85
CA VAL A 155 0.89 7.57 -11.00
C VAL A 155 0.98 8.87 -11.81
N ARG A 156 1.10 10.03 -11.17
CA ARG A 156 1.22 11.32 -11.86
C ARG A 156 2.52 11.46 -12.65
N GLN A 157 3.60 10.87 -12.15
CA GLN A 157 4.94 10.98 -12.74
C GLN A 157 5.27 9.85 -13.73
N ALA A 158 4.58 8.72 -13.63
CA ALA A 158 4.86 7.53 -14.42
C ALA A 158 4.36 7.67 -15.87
N ASP A 159 5.19 7.22 -16.81
CA ASP A 159 4.72 6.93 -18.17
C ASP A 159 3.90 5.62 -18.15
N LEU A 160 2.58 5.79 -18.07
CA LEU A 160 1.61 4.70 -18.06
C LEU A 160 0.71 4.74 -19.30
N GLU A 161 1.19 5.21 -20.46
CA GLU A 161 0.38 5.40 -21.67
C GLU A 161 -0.54 4.20 -21.98
N LYS A 162 0.01 2.98 -21.88
CA LYS A 162 -0.72 1.72 -22.17
C LYS A 162 -1.84 1.41 -21.17
N MET A 163 -1.82 2.01 -19.98
CA MET A 163 -2.76 1.78 -18.88
C MET A 163 -3.49 3.05 -18.41
N SER A 164 -3.27 4.18 -19.08
CA SER A 164 -3.80 5.51 -18.73
C SER A 164 -5.32 5.52 -18.52
N GLU A 165 -6.10 4.97 -19.46
CA GLU A 165 -7.55 4.83 -19.35
C GLU A 165 -7.98 3.98 -18.13
N GLY A 166 -7.22 2.90 -17.86
CA GLY A 166 -7.47 2.03 -16.71
C GLY A 166 -7.17 2.72 -15.38
N ILE A 167 -6.08 3.49 -15.33
CA ILE A 167 -5.71 4.31 -14.18
C ILE A 167 -6.77 5.37 -13.91
N GLN A 168 -7.21 6.09 -14.93
CA GLN A 168 -8.27 7.09 -14.79
C GLN A 168 -9.54 6.44 -14.25
N THR A 169 -9.96 5.30 -14.83
CA THR A 169 -11.10 4.53 -14.33
C THR A 169 -10.93 4.12 -12.86
N ALA A 170 -9.73 3.69 -12.46
CA ALA A 170 -9.46 3.33 -11.08
C ALA A 170 -9.53 4.54 -10.14
N LEU A 171 -9.04 5.71 -10.56
CA LEU A 171 -9.13 6.95 -9.78
C LEU A 171 -10.58 7.44 -9.66
N GLU A 172 -11.39 7.28 -10.70
CA GLU A 172 -12.84 7.53 -10.67
C GLU A 172 -13.57 6.56 -9.72
N CYS A 173 -13.23 5.26 -9.74
CA CYS A 173 -13.73 4.29 -8.77
C CYS A 173 -13.39 4.68 -7.32
N ILE A 174 -12.17 5.21 -7.11
CA ILE A 174 -11.71 5.69 -5.80
C ILE A 174 -12.46 6.98 -5.41
N GLY A 175 -12.83 7.80 -6.39
CA GLY A 175 -13.47 9.09 -6.16
C GLY A 175 -12.48 10.14 -5.67
N ILE A 176 -11.30 10.19 -6.30
CA ILE A 176 -10.19 11.06 -5.87
C ILE A 176 -10.58 12.55 -5.91
N GLU A 177 -11.51 12.91 -6.80
CA GLU A 177 -12.09 14.25 -6.94
C GLU A 177 -12.88 14.72 -5.71
N ARG A 178 -13.31 13.80 -4.85
CA ARG A 178 -14.05 14.12 -3.60
C ARG A 178 -13.14 14.40 -2.41
N ALA A 179 -11.82 14.41 -2.61
CA ALA A 179 -10.85 14.64 -1.55
C ALA A 179 -11.01 16.04 -0.93
N THR A 180 -11.70 16.09 0.21
CA THR A 180 -11.94 17.29 1.00
C THR A 180 -11.55 17.06 2.44
N ARG A 181 -11.19 18.12 3.18
CA ARG A 181 -10.83 18.02 4.61
C ARG A 181 -11.91 17.31 5.44
N PRO A 182 -13.23 17.59 5.26
CA PRO A 182 -14.27 16.86 5.99
C PRO A 182 -14.34 15.37 5.65
N ALA A 183 -14.19 14.99 4.37
CA ALA A 183 -14.17 13.59 3.96
C ALA A 183 -12.97 12.84 4.57
N ILE A 184 -11.80 13.45 4.52
CA ILE A 184 -10.57 12.90 5.09
C ILE A 184 -10.70 12.77 6.62
N SER A 185 -11.21 13.79 7.31
CA SER A 185 -11.38 13.73 8.77
C SER A 185 -12.27 12.58 9.23
N ARG A 186 -13.36 12.29 8.51
CA ARG A 186 -14.20 11.11 8.79
C ARG A 186 -13.46 9.80 8.51
N SER A 187 -12.70 9.75 7.41
CA SER A 187 -11.92 8.59 7.02
C SER A 187 -10.85 8.26 8.05
N VAL A 188 -10.12 9.26 8.57
CA VAL A 188 -9.11 9.08 9.64
C VAL A 188 -9.69 8.34 10.84
N GLY A 189 -10.76 8.85 11.45
CA GLY A 189 -11.32 8.25 12.66
C GLY A 189 -11.81 6.82 12.41
N ALA A 190 -12.39 6.57 11.24
CA ALA A 190 -12.82 5.23 10.86
C ALA A 190 -11.64 4.27 10.58
N VAL A 191 -10.54 4.76 10.00
CA VAL A 191 -9.32 3.97 9.77
C VAL A 191 -8.63 3.63 11.09
N GLU A 192 -8.56 4.56 12.04
CA GLU A 192 -8.04 4.30 13.39
C GLU A 192 -8.83 3.20 14.10
N GLU A 193 -10.16 3.21 13.99
CA GLU A 193 -11.02 2.15 14.53
C GLU A 193 -10.78 0.80 13.82
N LEU A 194 -10.67 0.80 12.48
CA LEU A 194 -10.38 -0.42 11.71
C LEU A 194 -9.03 -1.06 12.06
N LYS A 195 -8.05 -0.21 12.39
CA LYS A 195 -6.67 -0.58 12.74
C LYS A 195 -6.45 -0.66 14.25
N THR A 196 -7.50 -0.66 15.06
CA THR A 196 -7.35 -0.78 16.51
C THR A 196 -6.66 -2.10 16.87
N GLY A 197 -5.52 -2.00 17.53
CA GLY A 197 -4.66 -3.14 17.89
C GLY A 197 -3.65 -3.55 16.81
N ASP A 198 -3.68 -2.94 15.62
CA ASP A 198 -2.63 -3.11 14.61
C ASP A 198 -1.36 -2.37 15.05
N TYR A 199 -0.18 -2.94 14.76
CA TYR A 199 1.12 -2.42 15.21
C TYR A 199 1.50 -1.08 14.55
N ASP A 200 0.92 -0.76 13.39
CA ASP A 200 1.23 0.37 12.52
C ASP A 200 0.16 1.48 12.56
N SER A 201 -0.86 1.37 13.42
CA SER A 201 -1.97 2.34 13.47
C SER A 201 -1.49 3.80 13.66
N ALA A 202 -0.54 4.02 14.58
CA ALA A 202 0.04 5.33 14.83
C ALA A 202 0.83 5.87 13.62
N LEU A 203 1.46 4.98 12.84
CA LEU A 203 2.21 5.35 11.65
C LEU A 203 1.27 5.84 10.54
N VAL A 204 0.15 5.13 10.33
CA VAL A 204 -0.89 5.56 9.39
C VAL A 204 -1.44 6.93 9.77
N ARG A 205 -1.70 7.16 11.06
CA ARG A 205 -2.17 8.46 11.55
C ARG A 205 -1.17 9.59 11.28
N SER A 206 0.09 9.38 11.64
CA SER A 206 1.17 10.36 11.43
C SER A 206 1.34 10.75 9.95
N LYS A 207 1.31 9.77 9.03
CA LYS A 207 1.36 10.02 7.59
C LYS A 207 0.16 10.83 7.09
N ALA A 208 -1.04 10.48 7.55
CA ALA A 208 -2.26 11.19 7.16
C ALA A 208 -2.23 12.66 7.62
N ASP A 209 -1.80 12.91 8.86
CA ASP A 209 -1.65 14.27 9.39
C ASP A 209 -0.63 15.08 8.61
N TRP A 210 0.52 14.48 8.28
CA TRP A 210 1.53 15.18 7.48
C TRP A 210 1.02 15.55 6.08
N LEU A 211 0.35 14.63 5.39
CA LEU A 211 -0.22 14.90 4.06
C LEU A 211 -1.28 16.03 4.13
N LEU A 212 -2.10 16.05 5.18
CA LEU A 212 -3.07 17.12 5.44
C LEU A 212 -2.42 18.48 5.73
N GLN A 213 -1.33 18.49 6.50
CA GLN A 213 -0.55 19.70 6.80
C GLN A 213 0.10 20.26 5.54
N LYS A 214 0.55 19.40 4.62
CA LYS A 214 1.09 19.78 3.30
C LYS A 214 0.02 20.09 2.25
N SER A 215 -1.27 20.09 2.64
CA SER A 215 -2.41 20.31 1.74
C SER A 215 -2.48 19.32 0.56
N MET A 216 -1.89 18.13 0.72
CA MET A 216 -1.94 17.05 -0.27
C MET A 216 -3.23 16.23 -0.06
N LEU A 217 -4.38 16.87 -0.30
CA LEU A 217 -5.69 16.30 0.05
C LEU A 217 -5.98 15.00 -0.72
N ALA A 218 -5.72 14.99 -2.03
CA ALA A 218 -5.91 13.81 -2.87
C ALA A 218 -5.04 12.64 -2.41
N ASP A 219 -3.75 12.89 -2.15
CA ASP A 219 -2.79 11.89 -1.70
C ASP A 219 -3.15 11.34 -0.31
N CYS A 220 -3.60 12.21 0.61
CA CYS A 220 -4.10 11.78 1.92
C CYS A 220 -5.35 10.89 1.80
N TYR A 221 -6.32 11.31 0.98
CA TYR A 221 -7.54 10.55 0.73
C TYR A 221 -7.25 9.18 0.10
N TYR A 222 -6.35 9.15 -0.87
CA TYR A 222 -5.88 7.91 -1.50
C TYR A 222 -5.21 6.99 -0.48
N PHE A 223 -4.24 7.51 0.28
CA PHE A 223 -3.48 6.76 1.26
C PHE A 223 -4.38 6.12 2.34
N LEU A 224 -5.28 6.92 2.94
CA LEU A 224 -6.21 6.41 3.95
C LEU A 224 -7.16 5.36 3.39
N GLY A 225 -7.71 5.60 2.20
CA GLY A 225 -8.61 4.64 1.58
C GLY A 225 -7.89 3.33 1.22
N ARG A 226 -6.63 3.39 0.80
CA ARG A 226 -5.80 2.20 0.61
C ARG A 226 -5.60 1.44 1.92
N ALA A 227 -5.19 2.12 2.99
CA ALA A 227 -4.99 1.51 4.30
C ALA A 227 -6.29 0.86 4.83
N ALA A 228 -7.42 1.54 4.68
CA ALA A 228 -8.74 1.01 5.01
C ALA A 228 -9.06 -0.28 4.23
N CYS A 229 -8.81 -0.30 2.91
CA CYS A 229 -9.04 -1.46 2.06
C CYS A 229 -8.16 -2.65 2.44
N GLU A 230 -6.89 -2.43 2.77
CA GLU A 230 -5.97 -3.49 3.23
C GLU A 230 -6.49 -4.11 4.54
N SER A 231 -6.89 -3.29 5.52
CA SER A 231 -7.49 -3.77 6.77
C SER A 231 -8.82 -4.50 6.54
N LEU A 232 -9.73 -3.96 5.72
CA LEU A 232 -11.04 -4.54 5.45
C LEU A 232 -10.97 -5.85 4.67
N ALA A 233 -10.07 -5.96 3.69
CA ALA A 233 -9.91 -7.16 2.87
C ALA A 233 -9.46 -8.39 3.67
N ALA A 234 -8.74 -8.17 4.77
CA ALA A 234 -8.30 -9.21 5.70
C ALA A 234 -9.42 -9.70 6.64
N LYS A 235 -10.53 -8.95 6.79
CA LYS A 235 -11.63 -9.33 7.68
C LYS A 235 -12.59 -10.33 7.02
N LYS A 236 -13.26 -11.13 7.86
CA LYS A 236 -14.29 -12.10 7.44
C LYS A 236 -15.61 -11.39 7.11
N SER A 237 -16.47 -12.06 6.33
CA SER A 237 -17.80 -11.55 5.93
C SER A 237 -18.68 -11.09 7.09
N ALA A 238 -18.64 -11.78 8.24
CA ALA A 238 -19.39 -11.39 9.44
C ALA A 238 -18.99 -10.00 9.96
N PHE A 239 -17.71 -9.63 9.86
CA PHE A 239 -17.24 -8.30 10.21
C PHE A 239 -17.84 -7.26 9.25
N HIS A 240 -17.79 -7.53 7.95
CA HIS A 240 -18.30 -6.60 6.92
C HIS A 240 -19.78 -6.29 7.10
N GLN A 241 -20.59 -7.29 7.46
CA GLN A 241 -22.02 -7.11 7.73
C GLN A 241 -22.27 -6.28 8.99
N LYS A 242 -21.51 -6.53 10.06
CA LYS A 242 -21.66 -5.82 11.34
C LYS A 242 -21.16 -4.37 11.28
N TYR A 243 -20.09 -4.11 10.53
CA TYR A 243 -19.38 -2.83 10.51
C TYR A 243 -19.43 -2.14 9.13
N ALA A 244 -20.51 -2.35 8.36
CA ALA A 244 -20.69 -1.73 7.05
C ALA A 244 -20.65 -0.19 7.11
N LYS A 245 -21.15 0.41 8.20
CA LYS A 245 -21.08 1.87 8.41
C LYS A 245 -19.65 2.37 8.60
N LEU A 246 -18.82 1.60 9.31
CA LEU A 246 -17.40 1.91 9.48
C LEU A 246 -16.66 1.89 8.14
N ALA A 247 -16.93 0.87 7.31
CA ALA A 247 -16.41 0.80 5.95
C ALA A 247 -16.88 1.99 5.09
N GLN A 248 -18.15 2.41 5.22
CA GLN A 248 -18.68 3.59 4.52
C GLN A 248 -17.92 4.87 4.90
N LEU A 249 -17.64 5.08 6.18
CA LEU A 249 -16.92 6.26 6.67
C LEU A 249 -15.44 6.23 6.26
N ALA A 250 -14.78 5.08 6.39
CA ALA A 250 -13.37 4.92 6.04
C ALA A 250 -13.11 5.15 4.55
N LEU A 251 -14.04 4.74 3.69
CA LEU A 251 -13.86 4.73 2.25
C LEU A 251 -14.72 5.75 1.49
N ASP A 252 -15.50 6.60 2.17
CA ASP A 252 -16.42 7.56 1.52
C ASP A 252 -17.25 6.90 0.40
N LEU A 253 -17.94 5.81 0.76
CA LEU A 253 -18.61 4.94 -0.21
C LEU A 253 -19.88 5.57 -0.78
N SER A 254 -20.01 5.53 -2.10
CA SER A 254 -21.24 5.85 -2.83
C SER A 254 -22.20 4.66 -2.89
N LEU A 255 -23.49 4.97 -3.00
CA LEU A 255 -24.59 4.01 -3.19
C LEU A 255 -25.19 4.05 -4.61
N ASP A 256 -24.61 4.83 -5.53
CA ASP A 256 -25.05 4.88 -6.93
C ASP A 256 -24.72 3.56 -7.66
N GLN A 257 -25.64 2.60 -7.60
CA GLN A 257 -25.43 1.27 -8.15
C GLN A 257 -25.19 1.29 -9.68
N GLN A 258 -25.91 2.13 -10.42
CA GLN A 258 -25.74 2.21 -11.88
C GLN A 258 -24.35 2.74 -12.26
N GLY A 259 -23.89 3.79 -11.57
CA GLY A 259 -22.53 4.31 -11.72
C GLY A 259 -21.47 3.27 -11.36
N LEU A 260 -21.64 2.56 -10.24
CA LEU A 260 -20.72 1.51 -9.81
C LEU A 260 -20.63 0.35 -10.82
N GLU A 261 -21.75 -0.09 -11.39
CA GLU A 261 -21.76 -1.16 -12.41
C GLU A 261 -21.07 -0.73 -13.72
N LYS A 262 -21.23 0.53 -14.14
CA LYS A 262 -20.52 1.08 -15.30
C LYS A 262 -19.00 1.10 -15.06
N LEU A 263 -18.59 1.66 -13.93
CA LEU A 263 -17.19 1.73 -13.52
C LEU A 263 -16.56 0.34 -13.39
N GLN A 264 -17.29 -0.62 -12.81
CA GLN A 264 -16.85 -2.01 -12.71
C GLN A 264 -16.56 -2.61 -14.08
N LYS A 265 -17.43 -2.44 -15.08
CA LYS A 265 -17.22 -2.98 -16.44
C LYS A 265 -15.96 -2.39 -17.09
N SER A 266 -15.74 -1.08 -16.94
CA SER A 266 -14.54 -0.40 -17.45
C SER A 266 -13.27 -0.91 -16.77
N LEU A 267 -13.26 -0.96 -15.44
CA LEU A 267 -12.10 -1.42 -14.66
C LEU A 267 -11.79 -2.89 -14.94
N PHE A 268 -12.81 -3.72 -15.15
CA PHE A 268 -12.65 -5.14 -15.50
C PHE A 268 -11.94 -5.33 -16.84
N ARG A 269 -12.35 -4.55 -17.84
CA ARG A 269 -11.72 -4.57 -19.17
C ARG A 269 -10.27 -4.10 -19.09
N ALA A 270 -10.01 -3.03 -18.34
CA ALA A 270 -8.66 -2.52 -18.12
C ALA A 270 -7.76 -3.56 -17.43
N ALA A 271 -8.23 -4.19 -16.34
CA ALA A 271 -7.49 -5.21 -15.61
C ALA A 271 -7.18 -6.44 -16.46
N LYS A 272 -8.12 -6.89 -17.29
CA LYS A 272 -7.88 -7.97 -18.26
C LYS A 272 -6.83 -7.59 -19.30
N LYS A 273 -6.93 -6.38 -19.87
CA LYS A 273 -5.96 -5.89 -20.86
C LYS A 273 -4.55 -5.79 -20.27
N ALA A 274 -4.43 -5.36 -19.02
CA ALA A 274 -3.13 -5.24 -18.33
C ALA A 274 -2.46 -6.58 -17.99
N LEU A 275 -3.20 -7.71 -18.07
CA LEU A 275 -2.67 -9.06 -17.84
C LEU A 275 -2.18 -9.75 -19.12
N LEU A 276 -2.61 -9.28 -20.30
CA LEU A 276 -2.17 -9.76 -21.61
C LEU A 276 -0.78 -9.20 -21.94
#